data_AF-A0A2A8D344-F1
#
_entry.id   AF-A0A2A8D344-F1
#
_cell.length_a   1.000
_cell.length_b   1.000
_cell.length_c   1.000
_cell.angle_alpha   90.00
_cell.angle_beta   90.00
_cell.angle_gamma   90.00
#
_symmetry.space_group_name_H-M   'P 1'
#
loop_
_entity.id
_entity.type
_entity.pdbx_description
1 polymer ?
#
loop_
_entity_poly.entity_id
_entity_poly.type
_entity_poly.pdbx_seq_one_letter_code
_entity_poly.pdbx_strand_id
1 'polypeptide(L)'
;MAAKTDAALTVSDWKDRIRPHLNASMQDVSDAITNAAPIQSWLHKASFEAAEGLAQMHAMQAEAMGHMRMLNDLEDSFPALCEAVDELTHGFGSLDIHWRPLTPNFSRIRITFDRDYSVGSFLTLEEPRPQAAQSLLETLRSTLPKGDPFPNRPHKVTGLVVYEEVPLGVRLHDRLADEGRTVTVTLFPDGAKAVEDLPFMVAPRAIADYFTAETSSS
;
A
#
# COMPACT_ATOMS: atom_id res chain seq x y z
N MET A 1 -3.18 -29.73 -30.44
CA MET A 1 -3.09 -29.17 -29.07
C MET A 1 -3.27 -27.67 -29.19
N ALA A 2 -4.45 -27.16 -28.84
CA ALA A 2 -4.68 -25.72 -28.79
C ALA A 2 -3.90 -25.16 -27.60
N ALA A 3 -3.01 -24.20 -27.85
CA ALA A 3 -2.44 -23.39 -26.80
C ALA A 3 -3.62 -22.77 -26.02
N LYS A 4 -3.65 -22.98 -24.71
CA LYS A 4 -4.51 -22.17 -23.83
C LYS A 4 -4.11 -20.73 -24.08
N THR A 5 -4.98 -19.96 -24.71
CA THR A 5 -4.92 -18.51 -24.61
C THR A 5 -4.95 -18.20 -23.12
N ASP A 6 -3.87 -17.65 -22.58
CA ASP A 6 -3.89 -17.07 -21.22
C ASP A 6 -4.96 -15.98 -21.26
N ALA A 7 -6.16 -16.31 -20.77
CA ALA A 7 -7.25 -15.37 -20.72
C ALA A 7 -6.79 -14.20 -19.83
N ALA A 8 -6.84 -12.99 -20.37
CA ALA A 8 -6.56 -11.78 -19.61
C ALA A 8 -7.46 -11.77 -18.37
N LEU A 9 -6.85 -11.56 -17.20
CA LEU A 9 -7.58 -11.49 -15.93
C LEU A 9 -8.54 -10.29 -15.96
N THR A 10 -9.78 -10.52 -15.55
CA THR A 10 -10.79 -9.47 -15.44
C THR A 10 -10.57 -8.60 -14.21
N VAL A 11 -11.29 -7.48 -14.13
CA VAL A 11 -11.31 -6.62 -12.92
C VAL A 11 -11.68 -7.43 -11.69
N SER A 12 -12.69 -8.30 -11.78
CA SER A 12 -13.10 -9.16 -10.66
C SER A 12 -11.99 -10.12 -10.23
N ASP A 13 -11.29 -10.74 -11.17
CA ASP A 13 -10.19 -11.67 -10.86
C ASP A 13 -9.05 -10.96 -10.12
N TRP A 14 -8.76 -9.71 -10.50
CA TRP A 14 -7.79 -8.87 -9.80
C TRP A 14 -8.27 -8.47 -8.41
N LYS A 15 -9.54 -8.09 -8.27
CA LYS A 15 -10.12 -7.73 -6.97
C LYS A 15 -10.08 -8.91 -6.00
N ASP A 16 -10.43 -10.10 -6.46
CA ASP A 16 -10.41 -11.33 -5.64
C ASP A 16 -9.00 -11.70 -5.20
N ARG A 17 -7.99 -11.37 -6.01
CA ARG A 17 -6.57 -11.57 -5.70
C ARG A 17 -6.01 -10.55 -4.71
N ILE A 18 -6.44 -9.29 -4.79
CA ILE A 18 -5.87 -8.17 -4.00
C ILE A 18 -6.58 -8.02 -2.65
N ARG A 19 -7.92 -8.07 -2.67
CA ARG A 19 -8.77 -7.75 -1.52
C ARG A 19 -8.41 -8.50 -0.22
N PRO A 20 -8.07 -9.80 -0.23
CA PRO A 20 -7.75 -10.53 1.00
C PRO A 20 -6.53 -9.99 1.75
N HIS A 21 -5.68 -9.20 1.10
CA HIS A 21 -4.40 -8.74 1.65
C HIS A 21 -4.39 -7.25 1.99
N LEU A 22 -5.32 -6.44 1.46
CA LEU A 22 -5.32 -4.98 1.60
C LEU A 22 -5.22 -4.53 3.06
N ASN A 23 -6.04 -5.09 3.94
CA ASN A 23 -6.08 -4.70 5.34
C ASN A 23 -4.93 -5.28 6.19
N ALA A 24 -4.16 -6.22 5.64
CA ALA A 24 -3.14 -6.96 6.37
C ALA A 24 -1.73 -6.50 5.98
N SER A 25 -1.40 -6.52 4.69
CA SER A 25 -0.04 -6.33 4.20
C SER A 25 -0.04 -5.87 2.74
N MET A 26 0.39 -4.63 2.51
CA MET A 26 0.65 -4.12 1.16
C MET A 26 1.81 -4.86 0.48
N GLN A 27 2.68 -5.51 1.27
CA GLN A 27 3.70 -6.41 0.75
C GLN A 27 3.06 -7.68 0.18
N ASP A 28 2.06 -8.26 0.86
CA ASP A 28 1.34 -9.43 0.37
C ASP A 28 0.48 -9.08 -0.85
N VAL A 29 -0.09 -7.86 -0.89
CA VAL A 29 -0.74 -7.33 -2.11
C VAL A 29 0.27 -7.26 -3.27
N SER A 30 1.45 -6.69 -3.03
CA SER A 30 2.53 -6.60 -4.02
C SER A 30 2.94 -7.99 -4.53
N ASP A 31 3.07 -8.96 -3.62
CA ASP A 31 3.41 -10.34 -3.97
C ASP A 31 2.26 -11.04 -4.72
N ALA A 32 1.01 -10.82 -4.32
CA ALA A 32 -0.16 -11.39 -4.98
C ALA A 32 -0.31 -10.91 -6.43
N ILE A 33 -0.11 -9.61 -6.67
CA ILE A 33 -0.10 -9.01 -8.02
C ILE A 33 1.11 -9.50 -8.80
N THR A 34 2.31 -9.36 -8.23
CA THR A 34 3.57 -9.68 -8.91
C THR A 34 3.62 -11.15 -9.33
N ASN A 35 3.13 -12.08 -8.50
CA ASN A 35 3.14 -13.52 -8.79
C ASN A 35 2.05 -13.99 -9.76
N ALA A 36 1.18 -13.09 -10.27
CA ALA A 36 0.25 -13.45 -11.32
C ALA A 36 1.01 -13.80 -12.60
N ALA A 37 0.69 -14.94 -13.22
CA ALA A 37 1.34 -15.42 -14.45
C ALA A 37 1.45 -14.36 -15.58
N PRO A 38 0.42 -13.57 -15.88
CA PRO A 38 0.55 -12.55 -16.92
C PRO A 38 1.48 -11.40 -16.52
N ILE A 39 1.53 -11.02 -15.23
CA ILE A 39 2.46 -10.00 -14.71
C ILE A 39 3.90 -10.51 -14.75
N GLN A 40 4.17 -11.76 -14.33
CA GLN A 40 5.51 -12.34 -14.40
C GLN A 40 6.04 -12.39 -15.83
N SER A 41 5.19 -12.83 -16.77
CA SER A 41 5.54 -12.91 -18.19
C SER A 41 5.86 -11.53 -18.77
N TRP A 42 5.03 -10.54 -18.43
CA TRP A 42 5.25 -9.16 -18.83
C TRP A 42 6.50 -8.56 -18.19
N LEU A 43 6.69 -8.69 -16.87
CA LEU A 43 7.87 -8.17 -16.14
C LEU A 43 9.17 -8.70 -16.73
N HIS A 44 9.20 -9.98 -17.10
CA HIS A 44 10.37 -10.59 -17.72
C HIS A 44 10.71 -9.94 -19.07
N LYS A 45 9.70 -9.76 -19.93
CA LYS A 45 9.86 -9.14 -21.25
C LYS A 45 10.21 -7.65 -21.14
N ALA A 46 9.41 -6.89 -20.39
CA ALA A 46 9.58 -5.45 -20.23
C ALA A 46 10.93 -5.10 -19.55
N SER A 47 11.37 -5.89 -18.57
CA SER A 47 12.68 -5.68 -17.94
C SER A 47 13.85 -5.93 -18.89
N PHE A 48 13.74 -6.94 -19.77
CA PHE A 48 14.75 -7.21 -20.78
C PHE A 48 14.85 -6.07 -21.80
N GLU A 49 13.72 -5.62 -22.34
CA GLU A 49 13.66 -4.50 -23.29
C GLU A 49 14.16 -3.19 -22.67
N ALA A 50 13.79 -2.92 -21.42
CA ALA A 50 14.28 -1.76 -20.70
C ALA A 50 15.80 -1.82 -20.47
N ALA A 51 16.35 -2.98 -20.09
CA ALA A 51 17.79 -3.16 -19.89
C ALA A 51 18.62 -3.01 -21.17
N GLU A 52 18.13 -3.50 -22.32
CA GLU A 52 18.77 -3.26 -23.62
C GLU A 52 18.79 -1.77 -23.97
N GLY A 53 17.71 -1.05 -23.68
CA GLY A 53 17.63 0.40 -23.85
C GLY A 53 18.62 1.18 -22.97
N LEU A 54 18.89 0.69 -21.75
CA LEU A 54 19.88 1.30 -20.83
C LEU A 54 21.32 1.18 -21.34
N ALA A 55 21.68 0.09 -22.02
CA ALA A 55 23.04 -0.16 -22.50
C ALA A 55 23.54 0.88 -23.53
N GLN A 56 22.64 1.70 -24.09
CA GLN A 56 22.92 2.68 -25.12
C GLN A 56 22.93 4.14 -24.62
N MET A 57 22.71 4.39 -23.31
CA MET A 57 22.50 5.74 -22.75
C MET A 57 23.35 6.01 -21.49
N HIS A 58 23.52 7.27 -21.10
CA HIS A 58 24.16 7.64 -19.83
C HIS A 58 23.31 7.20 -18.63
N ALA A 59 23.93 6.51 -17.66
CA ALA A 59 23.27 5.70 -16.63
C ALA A 59 22.11 6.37 -15.85
N MET A 60 22.29 7.57 -15.29
CA MET A 60 21.25 8.18 -14.43
C MET A 60 19.98 8.62 -15.18
N GLN A 61 20.11 9.14 -16.40
CA GLN A 61 18.93 9.55 -17.18
C GLN A 61 18.22 8.34 -17.78
N ALA A 62 18.97 7.29 -18.08
CA ALA A 62 18.46 6.06 -18.65
C ALA A 62 17.51 5.34 -17.67
N GLU A 63 17.84 5.30 -16.37
CA GLU A 63 17.00 4.65 -15.36
C GLU A 63 15.63 5.32 -15.19
N ALA A 64 15.58 6.65 -15.08
CA ALA A 64 14.31 7.37 -14.94
C ALA A 64 13.41 7.21 -16.19
N MET A 65 14.01 7.26 -17.39
CA MET A 65 13.26 7.02 -18.63
C MET A 65 12.80 5.57 -18.77
N GLY A 66 13.62 4.61 -18.37
CA GLY A 66 13.27 3.19 -18.36
C GLY A 66 12.12 2.89 -17.41
N HIS A 67 12.16 3.46 -16.20
CA HIS A 67 11.09 3.34 -15.20
C HIS A 67 9.77 3.90 -15.73
N MET A 68 9.76 5.14 -16.26
CA MET A 68 8.55 5.74 -16.83
C MET A 68 7.98 4.95 -18.01
N ARG A 69 8.83 4.40 -18.88
CA ARG A 69 8.37 3.55 -19.98
C ARG A 69 7.71 2.27 -19.48
N MET A 70 8.32 1.62 -18.48
CA MET A 70 7.73 0.43 -17.88
C MET A 70 6.40 0.74 -17.18
N LEU A 71 6.30 1.89 -16.52
CA LEU A 71 5.06 2.30 -15.85
C LEU A 71 3.93 2.52 -16.85
N ASN A 72 4.19 3.26 -17.94
CA ASN A 72 3.19 3.45 -19.00
C ASN A 72 2.78 2.12 -19.65
N ASP A 73 3.76 1.24 -19.93
CA ASP A 73 3.49 -0.08 -20.52
C ASP A 73 2.71 -1.01 -19.56
N LEU A 74 2.89 -0.87 -18.25
CA LEU A 74 2.10 -1.56 -17.23
C LEU A 74 0.63 -1.12 -17.30
N GLU A 75 0.37 0.18 -17.35
CA GLU A 75 -0.99 0.73 -17.43
C GLU A 75 -1.70 0.29 -18.71
N ASP A 76 -1.00 0.36 -19.86
CA ASP A 76 -1.52 -0.06 -21.16
C ASP A 76 -1.77 -1.58 -21.23
N SER A 77 -0.87 -2.39 -20.64
CA SER A 77 -0.96 -3.85 -20.68
C SER A 77 -1.99 -4.41 -19.69
N PHE A 78 -2.26 -3.72 -18.58
CA PHE A 78 -3.12 -4.19 -17.50
C PHE A 78 -4.18 -3.17 -17.05
N PRO A 79 -5.05 -2.69 -17.96
CA PRO A 79 -6.09 -1.72 -17.61
C PRO A 79 -7.06 -2.27 -16.56
N ALA A 80 -7.40 -3.57 -16.62
CA ALA A 80 -8.26 -4.21 -15.63
C ALA A 80 -7.65 -4.30 -14.23
N LEU A 81 -6.30 -4.33 -14.13
CA LEU A 81 -5.61 -4.26 -12.83
C LEU A 81 -5.67 -2.83 -12.28
N CYS A 82 -5.46 -1.83 -13.15
CA CYS A 82 -5.55 -0.42 -12.76
C CYS A 82 -6.95 -0.10 -12.22
N GLU A 83 -8.00 -0.49 -12.95
CA GLU A 83 -9.39 -0.33 -12.52
C GLU A 83 -9.69 -1.08 -11.21
N ALA A 84 -9.19 -2.31 -11.06
CA ALA A 84 -9.35 -3.05 -9.80
C ALA A 84 -8.68 -2.35 -8.60
N VAL A 85 -7.49 -1.77 -8.80
CA VAL A 85 -6.79 -1.01 -7.76
C VAL A 85 -7.54 0.27 -7.43
N ASP A 86 -7.98 1.02 -8.44
CA ASP A 86 -8.77 2.24 -8.27
C ASP A 86 -10.04 1.97 -7.45
N GLU A 87 -10.83 0.97 -7.84
CA GLU A 87 -12.07 0.60 -7.14
C GLU A 87 -11.82 0.10 -5.70
N LEU A 88 -10.75 -0.67 -5.48
CA LEU A 88 -10.45 -1.23 -4.16
C LEU A 88 -9.87 -0.20 -3.19
N THR A 89 -9.24 0.84 -3.72
CA THR A 89 -8.58 1.88 -2.93
C THR A 89 -9.31 3.21 -2.97
N HIS A 90 -10.52 3.24 -3.53
CA HIS A 90 -11.33 4.45 -3.68
C HIS A 90 -10.57 5.58 -4.38
N GLY A 91 -9.77 5.26 -5.39
CA GLY A 91 -8.94 6.21 -6.14
C GLY A 91 -7.69 6.72 -5.42
N PHE A 92 -7.42 6.29 -4.17
CA PHE A 92 -6.22 6.71 -3.44
C PHE A 92 -4.96 5.94 -3.84
N GLY A 93 -5.11 4.75 -4.41
CA GLY A 93 -4.02 3.87 -4.79
C GLY A 93 -3.71 3.92 -6.28
N SER A 94 -2.43 3.93 -6.63
CA SER A 94 -1.94 3.77 -8.00
C SER A 94 -0.91 2.65 -8.08
N LEU A 95 -0.79 2.03 -9.25
CA LEU A 95 0.27 1.06 -9.50
C LEU A 95 1.62 1.77 -9.64
N ASP A 96 2.67 1.12 -9.15
CA ASP A 96 4.06 1.51 -9.38
C ASP A 96 4.93 0.26 -9.52
N ILE A 97 6.10 0.45 -10.12
CA ILE A 97 7.08 -0.59 -10.37
C ILE A 97 8.31 -0.28 -9.53
N HIS A 98 8.58 -1.17 -8.57
CA HIS A 98 9.90 -1.23 -7.96
C HIS A 98 10.85 -1.94 -8.92
N TRP A 99 11.35 -1.22 -9.92
CA TRP A 99 12.19 -1.79 -10.97
C TRP A 99 13.65 -1.98 -10.52
N ARG A 100 14.21 -3.17 -10.82
CA ARG A 100 15.61 -3.51 -10.53
C ARG A 100 16.31 -3.96 -11.82
N PRO A 101 16.93 -3.04 -12.59
CA PRO A 101 17.47 -3.35 -13.92
C PRO A 101 18.57 -4.43 -13.90
N LEU A 102 19.45 -4.39 -12.89
CA LEU A 102 20.55 -5.36 -12.76
C LEU A 102 20.11 -6.69 -12.14
N THR A 103 18.91 -6.74 -11.56
CA THR A 103 18.38 -7.94 -10.93
C THR A 103 16.88 -8.06 -11.21
N PRO A 104 16.47 -8.35 -12.47
CA PRO A 104 15.07 -8.29 -12.90
C PRO A 104 14.11 -9.18 -12.10
N ASN A 105 14.61 -10.31 -11.58
CA ASN A 105 13.83 -11.21 -10.72
C ASN A 105 13.41 -10.58 -9.37
N PHE A 106 13.95 -9.41 -9.03
CA PHE A 106 13.57 -8.64 -7.85
C PHE A 106 12.73 -7.40 -8.19
N SER A 107 12.35 -7.23 -9.46
CA SER A 107 11.37 -6.22 -9.86
C SER A 107 9.98 -6.64 -9.35
N ARG A 108 9.22 -5.68 -8.83
CA ARG A 108 7.89 -5.94 -8.24
C ARG A 108 6.90 -4.86 -8.60
N ILE A 109 5.64 -5.25 -8.74
CA ILE A 109 4.50 -4.32 -8.82
C ILE A 109 4.02 -4.04 -7.41
N ARG A 110 3.79 -2.77 -7.10
CA ARG A 110 3.26 -2.32 -5.80
C ARG A 110 2.13 -1.33 -6.02
N ILE A 111 1.31 -1.15 -4.99
CA ILE A 111 0.36 -0.03 -4.92
C ILE A 111 1.00 1.06 -4.06
N THR A 112 0.94 2.30 -4.54
CA THR A 112 1.39 3.50 -3.82
C THR A 112 0.22 4.44 -3.59
N PHE A 113 0.34 5.33 -2.60
CA PHE A 113 -0.76 6.21 -2.19
C PHE A 113 -0.39 7.70 -2.19
N ASP A 114 0.73 8.05 -2.85
CA ASP A 114 1.30 9.41 -2.89
C ASP A 114 1.39 10.09 -1.50
N ARG A 115 1.99 9.36 -0.54
CA ARG A 115 2.22 9.84 0.83
C ARG A 115 3.71 9.92 1.14
N ASP A 116 4.07 10.85 2.01
CA ASP A 116 5.43 11.01 2.55
C ASP A 116 5.82 9.90 3.56
N TYR A 117 4.88 8.98 3.83
CA TYR A 117 5.08 7.78 4.63
C TYR A 117 4.74 6.50 3.85
N SER A 118 5.39 5.41 4.23
CA SER A 118 5.08 4.08 3.68
C SER A 118 3.80 3.51 4.29
N VAL A 119 2.84 3.15 3.44
CA VAL A 119 1.59 2.47 3.84
C VAL A 119 1.82 0.95 3.85
N GLY A 120 1.58 0.34 5.01
CA GLY A 120 1.67 -1.11 5.21
C GLY A 120 0.33 -1.84 5.12
N SER A 121 -0.79 -1.12 5.28
CA SER A 121 -2.16 -1.66 5.17
C SER A 121 -3.12 -0.58 4.66
N PHE A 122 -4.13 -0.95 3.89
CA PHE A 122 -5.23 -0.09 3.46
C PHE A 122 -6.53 -0.57 4.13
N LEU A 123 -7.20 0.32 4.86
CA LEU A 123 -8.39 -0.02 5.64
C LEU A 123 -9.52 0.96 5.33
N THR A 124 -10.72 0.43 5.08
CA THR A 124 -11.93 1.25 4.96
C THR A 124 -12.65 1.25 6.30
N LEU A 125 -13.02 2.44 6.77
CA LEU A 125 -13.89 2.63 7.92
C LEU A 125 -15.34 2.62 7.43
N GLU A 126 -16.21 1.84 8.06
CA GLU A 126 -17.63 1.78 7.65
C GLU A 126 -18.43 2.99 8.14
N GLU A 127 -18.11 3.49 9.34
CA GLU A 127 -18.77 4.63 9.96
C GLU A 127 -17.79 5.37 10.88
N PRO A 128 -17.91 6.71 11.03
CA PRO A 128 -16.99 7.52 11.82
C PRO A 128 -17.34 7.43 13.31
N ARG A 129 -17.37 6.22 13.86
CA ARG A 129 -17.67 5.94 15.27
C ARG A 129 -16.44 5.40 16.02
N PRO A 130 -16.24 5.76 17.30
CA PRO A 130 -15.10 5.27 18.08
C PRO A 130 -14.99 3.74 18.12
N GLN A 131 -16.10 3.01 18.12
CA GLN A 131 -16.09 1.54 18.11
C GLN A 131 -15.54 0.97 16.81
N ALA A 132 -15.91 1.55 15.66
CA ALA A 132 -15.39 1.13 14.36
C ALA A 132 -13.90 1.46 14.23
N ALA A 133 -13.50 2.65 14.68
CA ALA A 133 -12.09 3.04 14.74
C ALA A 133 -11.27 2.14 15.67
N GLN A 134 -11.84 1.68 16.79
CA GLN A 134 -11.20 0.72 17.68
C GLN A 134 -10.94 -0.63 16.98
N SER A 135 -11.94 -1.19 16.30
CA SER A 135 -11.78 -2.45 15.54
C SER A 135 -10.74 -2.32 14.42
N LEU A 136 -10.68 -1.15 13.78
CA LEU A 136 -9.65 -0.85 12.79
C LEU A 136 -8.25 -0.84 13.41
N LEU A 137 -8.08 -0.16 14.55
CA LEU A 137 -6.81 -0.12 15.26
C LEU A 137 -6.37 -1.50 15.75
N GLU A 138 -7.31 -2.35 16.15
CA GLU A 138 -7.03 -3.76 16.49
C GLU A 138 -6.59 -4.57 15.28
N THR A 139 -7.23 -4.35 14.12
CA THR A 139 -6.82 -4.95 12.84
C THR A 139 -5.39 -4.53 12.50
N LEU A 140 -5.10 -3.23 12.55
CA LEU A 140 -3.75 -2.71 12.29
C LEU A 140 -2.75 -3.20 13.34
N ARG A 141 -3.14 -3.35 14.60
CA ARG A 141 -2.26 -3.90 15.64
C ARG A 141 -1.90 -5.36 15.37
N SER A 142 -2.80 -6.14 14.78
CA SER A 142 -2.56 -7.54 14.44
C SER A 142 -1.48 -7.74 13.36
N THR A 143 -1.16 -6.69 12.60
CA THR A 143 -0.14 -6.70 11.54
C THR A 143 1.24 -6.27 12.05
N LEU A 144 1.37 -5.86 13.32
CA LEU A 144 2.67 -5.60 13.94
C LEU A 144 3.53 -6.88 13.96
N PRO A 145 4.87 -6.73 13.85
CA PRO A 145 5.78 -7.86 14.01
C PRO A 145 5.51 -8.62 15.31
N LYS A 146 5.56 -9.96 15.23
CA LYS A 146 5.36 -10.85 16.37
C LYS A 146 6.55 -10.76 17.33
N GLY A 147 6.27 -10.93 18.62
CA GLY A 147 7.28 -10.83 19.69
C GLY A 147 7.37 -9.42 20.27
N ASP A 148 8.27 -9.26 21.23
CA ASP A 148 8.48 -7.97 21.88
C ASP A 148 9.46 -7.11 21.06
N PRO A 149 9.19 -5.79 20.96
CA PRO A 149 10.12 -4.87 20.32
C PRO A 149 11.42 -4.79 21.13
N PHE A 150 12.55 -4.64 20.45
CA PHE A 150 13.82 -4.39 21.13
C PHE A 150 13.82 -3.01 21.81
N PRO A 151 14.59 -2.84 22.91
CA PRO A 151 14.81 -1.52 23.50
C PRO A 151 15.28 -0.52 22.43
N ASN A 152 14.64 0.66 22.37
CA ASN A 152 14.88 1.72 21.37
C ASN A 152 14.61 1.35 19.91
N ARG A 153 13.98 0.20 19.62
CA ARG A 153 13.54 -0.18 18.27
C ARG A 153 12.07 -0.59 18.31
N PRO A 154 11.15 0.39 18.35
CA PRO A 154 9.74 0.08 18.42
C PRO A 154 9.28 -0.64 17.16
N HIS A 155 8.36 -1.58 17.33
CA HIS A 155 7.59 -2.11 16.22
C HIS A 155 6.69 -1.00 15.71
N LYS A 156 6.60 -0.87 14.38
CA LYS A 156 5.75 0.14 13.74
C LYS A 156 5.01 -0.46 12.56
N VAL A 157 3.77 -0.02 12.39
CA VAL A 157 2.99 -0.27 11.18
C VAL A 157 2.15 0.97 10.88
N THR A 158 1.98 1.30 9.61
CA THR A 158 1.19 2.45 9.16
C THR A 158 0.08 1.95 8.26
N GLY A 159 -1.16 2.26 8.60
CA GLY A 159 -2.32 2.07 7.75
C GLY A 159 -2.71 3.37 7.06
N LEU A 160 -3.28 3.28 5.86
CA LEU A 160 -4.10 4.34 5.29
C LEU A 160 -5.56 3.98 5.55
N VAL A 161 -6.24 4.81 6.33
CA VAL A 161 -7.64 4.64 6.68
C VAL A 161 -8.47 5.56 5.81
N VAL A 162 -9.52 5.04 5.19
CA VAL A 162 -10.41 5.81 4.34
C VAL A 162 -11.84 5.72 4.87
N TYR A 163 -12.50 6.85 4.98
CA TYR A 163 -13.94 6.95 5.19
C TYR A 163 -14.49 7.88 4.11
N GLU A 164 -15.44 7.39 3.31
CA GLU A 164 -15.92 8.09 2.10
C GLU A 164 -14.73 8.48 1.20
N GLU A 165 -14.57 9.77 0.87
CA GLU A 165 -13.46 10.31 0.07
C GLU A 165 -12.39 10.99 0.93
N VAL A 166 -12.33 10.67 2.24
CA VAL A 166 -11.37 11.25 3.17
C VAL A 166 -10.31 10.21 3.59
N PRO A 167 -9.03 10.46 3.31
CA PRO A 167 -7.93 9.62 3.79
C PRO A 167 -7.35 10.11 5.13
N LEU A 168 -6.84 9.17 5.93
CA LEU A 168 -6.09 9.42 7.15
C LEU A 168 -4.96 8.40 7.30
N GLY A 169 -3.71 8.86 7.38
CA GLY A 169 -2.62 7.98 7.79
C GLY A 169 -2.71 7.68 9.29
N VAL A 170 -2.58 6.41 9.67
CA VAL A 170 -2.60 5.97 11.08
C VAL A 170 -1.40 5.07 11.33
N ARG A 171 -0.49 5.48 12.21
CA ARG A 171 0.68 4.69 12.59
C ARG A 171 0.61 4.23 14.03
N LEU A 172 0.75 2.92 14.22
CA LEU A 172 0.97 2.34 15.53
C LEU A 172 2.46 2.26 15.84
N HIS A 173 2.82 2.63 17.07
CA HIS A 173 4.13 2.38 17.64
C HIS A 173 3.95 1.51 18.88
N ASP A 174 4.54 0.33 18.85
CA ASP A 174 4.62 -0.58 19.99
C ASP A 174 6.05 -0.55 20.52
N ARG A 175 6.21 -0.01 21.73
CA ARG A 175 7.50 0.32 22.35
C ARG A 175 7.65 -0.46 23.65
N LEU A 176 8.84 -0.97 23.90
CA LEU A 176 9.23 -1.49 25.21
C LEU A 176 10.04 -0.41 25.94
N ALA A 177 9.50 0.09 27.05
CA ALA A 177 10.15 1.06 27.94
C ALA A 177 10.32 0.45 29.35
N ASP A 178 11.02 1.17 30.24
CA ASP A 178 11.24 0.72 31.63
C ASP A 178 9.92 0.51 32.40
N GLU A 179 8.90 1.30 32.08
CA GLU A 179 7.54 1.22 32.62
C GLU A 179 6.71 0.07 32.02
N GLY A 180 7.28 -0.65 31.05
CA GLY A 180 6.65 -1.75 30.33
C GLY A 180 6.34 -1.43 28.88
N ARG A 181 5.56 -2.33 28.28
CA ARG A 181 5.17 -2.24 26.87
C ARG A 181 4.05 -1.21 26.70
N THR A 182 4.22 -0.26 25.80
CA THR A 182 3.25 0.80 25.52
C THR A 182 2.95 0.86 24.02
N VAL A 183 1.68 1.11 23.70
CA VAL A 183 1.23 1.32 22.32
C VAL A 183 0.71 2.75 22.18
N THR A 184 1.25 3.47 21.20
CA THR A 184 0.84 4.83 20.85
C THR A 184 0.43 4.91 19.38
N VAL A 185 -0.39 5.91 19.05
CA VAL A 185 -0.91 6.15 17.72
C VAL A 185 -0.46 7.53 17.24
N THR A 186 -0.01 7.60 16.00
CA THR A 186 0.20 8.87 15.28
C THR A 186 -0.81 8.97 14.15
N LEU A 187 -1.49 10.09 14.02
CA LEU A 187 -2.39 10.40 12.92
C LEU A 187 -1.69 11.35 11.94
N PHE A 188 -1.86 11.10 10.64
CA PHE A 188 -1.34 11.92 9.54
C PHE A 188 -2.52 12.41 8.69
N PRO A 189 -3.18 13.51 9.09
CA PRO A 189 -4.17 14.18 8.24
C PRO A 189 -3.54 14.66 6.93
N ASP A 190 -4.32 14.68 5.86
CA ASP A 190 -3.83 15.22 4.59
C ASP A 190 -3.63 16.74 4.68
N GLY A 191 -2.51 17.25 4.19
CA GLY A 191 -2.18 18.68 4.22
C GLY A 191 -2.02 19.32 5.60
N ALA A 192 -2.08 18.55 6.70
CA ALA A 192 -1.98 19.08 8.07
C ALA A 192 -0.82 18.44 8.85
N LYS A 193 -0.51 19.02 10.01
CA LYS A 193 0.54 18.50 10.89
C LYS A 193 0.07 17.19 11.55
N ALA A 194 0.97 16.23 11.64
CA ALA A 194 0.72 14.97 12.34
C ALA A 194 0.35 15.20 13.82
N VAL A 195 -0.58 14.38 14.32
CA VAL A 195 -0.97 14.32 15.73
C VAL A 195 -0.27 13.10 16.33
N GLU A 196 0.75 13.36 17.14
CA GLU A 196 1.70 12.33 17.60
C GLU A 196 1.39 11.81 19.01
N ASP A 197 1.90 10.62 19.30
CA ASP A 197 1.92 9.98 20.63
C ASP A 197 0.54 9.92 21.34
N LEU A 198 -0.54 9.75 20.59
CA LEU A 198 -1.87 9.51 21.17
C LEU A 198 -1.88 8.18 21.91
N PRO A 199 -2.40 8.12 23.15
CA PRO A 199 -2.64 6.85 23.82
C PRO A 199 -3.59 5.98 23.01
N PHE A 200 -3.32 4.67 22.93
CA PHE A 200 -4.14 3.74 22.15
C PHE A 200 -5.63 3.78 22.55
N MET A 201 -5.95 4.05 23.81
CA MET A 201 -7.33 4.16 24.32
C MET A 201 -8.05 5.45 23.90
N VAL A 202 -7.31 6.49 23.51
CA VAL A 202 -7.86 7.80 23.13
C VAL A 202 -7.96 7.92 21.60
N ALA A 203 -7.06 7.26 20.88
CA ALA A 203 -6.98 7.30 19.43
C ALA A 203 -8.29 6.97 18.68
N PRO A 204 -9.13 5.99 19.09
CA PRO A 204 -10.38 5.71 18.38
C PRO A 204 -11.31 6.91 18.30
N ARG A 205 -11.39 7.69 19.39
CA ARG A 205 -12.21 8.91 19.42
C ARG A 205 -11.61 9.99 18.53
N ALA A 206 -10.29 10.19 18.57
CA ALA A 206 -9.62 11.15 17.70
C ALA A 206 -9.80 10.85 16.21
N ILE A 207 -9.77 9.57 15.82
CA ILE A 207 -10.05 9.12 14.44
C ILE A 207 -11.50 9.41 14.05
N ALA A 208 -12.46 9.07 14.91
CA ALA A 208 -13.88 9.33 14.66
C ALA A 208 -14.19 10.84 14.55
N ASP A 209 -13.61 11.64 15.46
CA ASP A 209 -13.76 13.09 15.47
C ASP A 209 -13.16 13.73 14.21
N TYR A 210 -12.00 13.23 13.73
CA TYR A 210 -11.40 13.66 12.46
C TYR A 210 -12.35 13.43 11.27
N PHE A 211 -12.80 12.19 11.07
CA PHE A 211 -13.65 11.88 9.92
C PHE A 211 -14.99 12.61 9.98
N THR A 212 -15.58 12.77 11.17
CA THR A 212 -16.81 13.55 11.36
C THR A 212 -16.62 15.02 10.95
N ALA A 213 -15.47 15.62 11.29
CA ALA A 213 -15.18 17.01 10.97
C ALA A 213 -14.93 17.22 9.47
N GLU A 214 -14.15 16.34 8.83
CA GLU A 214 -13.80 16.46 7.41
C GLU A 214 -15.00 16.21 6.49
N THR A 215 -15.84 15.20 6.78
CA THR A 215 -17.03 14.92 5.97
C THR A 215 -18.16 15.92 6.20
N SER A 216 -18.21 16.59 7.36
CA SER A 216 -19.16 17.70 7.58
C SER A 216 -18.73 19.00 6.88
N SER A 217 -17.47 19.08 6.45
CA SER A 217 -16.89 20.27 5.80
C SER A 217 -16.89 20.18 4.26
N SER A 218 -17.30 19.03 3.71
CA SER A 218 -17.38 18.73 2.27
C SER A 218 -18.82 18.83 1.78
#